data_AF-A0A7S4ZCI8-F1
#
_entry.id   AF-A0A7S4ZCI8-F1
#
_cell.length_a   1.000
_cell.length_b   1.000
_cell.length_c   1.000
_cell.angle_alpha   90.00
_cell.angle_beta   90.00
_cell.angle_gamma   90.00
#
_symmetry.space_group_name_H-M   'P 1'
#
loop_
_entity.id
_entity.type
_entity.pdbx_description
1 polymer ?
#
loop_
_entity_poly.entity_id
_entity_poly.type
_entity_poly.pdbx_seq_one_letter_code
_entity_poly.pdbx_strand_id
1 'polypeptide(L)'
;LGHPCIQFAILKTASSVRVLLRMSHALYDGLSFEYIVRGLHVLYSGRNLPPPTQFARYMQYAAHSREEGYPFWREVLQNAPMTILHDTNSGMSEQEMPASKAVHLSEVVNVPAQAIRNSTNTQATVFNTACALVLAKETGSQDVVFGRIVSGRQGLPVIWQDIIGPCTNAVPVHARVDDGNPQRIIRDLRDQYLRTLPFESLGFEEIKRNCTDWPEETTNFSICVTYHNFEYHPESEVDNQKVEMGVLAKYV
;
A
#
# COMPACT_ATOMS: atom_id res chain seq x y z
N LEU A 1 26.07 -2.42 -9.38
CA LEU A 1 25.74 -1.59 -10.57
C LEU A 1 26.26 -2.33 -11.79
N GLY A 2 25.43 -2.66 -12.79
CA GLY A 2 25.91 -3.38 -13.99
C GLY A 2 24.92 -4.33 -14.68
N HIS A 3 23.75 -4.61 -14.09
CA HIS A 3 22.69 -5.36 -14.76
C HIS A 3 21.53 -4.43 -15.13
N PRO A 4 20.89 -4.63 -16.29
CA PRO A 4 19.73 -3.85 -16.67
C PRO A 4 18.60 -4.07 -15.66
N CYS A 5 18.05 -2.98 -15.13
CA CYS A 5 16.98 -3.00 -14.14
C CYS A 5 15.62 -3.46 -14.71
N ILE A 6 15.56 -3.71 -16.02
CA ILE A 6 14.42 -4.21 -16.77
C ILE A 6 14.93 -5.28 -17.75
N GLN A 7 14.28 -6.43 -17.78
CA GLN A 7 14.59 -7.54 -18.68
C GLN A 7 13.28 -8.09 -19.27
N PHE A 8 13.33 -8.44 -20.55
CA PHE A 8 12.22 -9.07 -21.26
C PHE A 8 12.64 -10.46 -21.75
N ALA A 9 11.72 -11.40 -21.72
CA ALA A 9 11.83 -12.67 -22.45
C ALA A 9 10.51 -13.03 -23.12
N ILE A 10 10.57 -13.63 -24.30
CA ILE A 10 9.39 -14.11 -25.02
C ILE A 10 9.42 -15.64 -24.99
N LEU A 11 8.37 -16.22 -24.42
CA LEU A 11 8.18 -17.67 -24.36
C LEU A 11 7.12 -18.03 -25.38
N LYS A 12 7.52 -18.73 -26.43
CA LYS A 12 6.62 -19.18 -27.49
C LYS A 12 6.42 -20.69 -27.41
N THR A 13 5.16 -21.10 -27.37
CA THR A 13 4.72 -22.50 -27.50
C THR A 13 3.90 -22.66 -28.78
N ALA A 14 3.51 -23.89 -29.13
CA ALA A 14 2.67 -24.14 -30.31
C ALA A 14 1.30 -23.45 -30.25
N SER A 15 0.76 -23.19 -29.04
CA SER A 15 -0.58 -22.66 -28.82
C SER A 15 -0.63 -21.31 -28.09
N SER A 16 0.50 -20.81 -27.56
CA SER A 16 0.53 -19.56 -26.79
C SER A 16 1.86 -18.83 -26.86
N VAL A 17 1.81 -17.50 -26.74
CA VAL A 17 2.96 -16.63 -26.56
C VAL A 17 2.82 -15.94 -25.20
N ARG A 18 3.89 -15.94 -24.41
CA ARG A 18 3.97 -15.22 -23.13
C ARG A 18 5.15 -14.25 -23.15
N VAL A 19 4.94 -13.08 -22.57
CA VAL A 19 6.01 -12.11 -22.33
C VAL A 19 6.33 -12.12 -20.84
N LEU A 20 7.59 -12.41 -20.51
CA LEU A 20 8.12 -12.31 -19.16
C LEU A 20 8.79 -10.95 -19.02
N LEU A 21 8.31 -10.14 -18.07
CA LEU A 21 8.91 -8.88 -17.66
C LEU A 21 9.51 -9.06 -16.27
N ARG A 22 10.83 -8.86 -16.15
CA ARG A 22 11.52 -8.79 -14.86
C ARG A 22 12.03 -7.38 -14.66
N MET A 23 11.66 -6.76 -13.55
CA MET A 23 12.08 -5.39 -13.23
C MET A 23 12.26 -5.20 -11.73
N SER A 24 13.16 -4.30 -11.34
CA SER A 24 13.39 -3.95 -9.93
C SER A 24 12.20 -3.17 -9.36
N HIS A 25 11.71 -3.52 -8.17
CA HIS A 25 10.65 -2.79 -7.47
C HIS A 25 11.08 -1.36 -7.05
N ALA A 26 12.35 -1.01 -7.19
CA ALA A 26 12.82 0.38 -7.08
C ALA A 26 12.39 1.26 -8.28
N LEU A 27 11.86 0.67 -9.35
CA LEU A 27 11.40 1.40 -10.53
C LEU A 27 9.88 1.56 -10.61
N TYR A 28 9.12 0.78 -9.82
CA TYR A 28 7.67 0.72 -9.93
C TYR A 28 7.03 0.33 -8.61
N ASP A 29 5.71 0.46 -8.56
CA ASP A 29 4.84 -0.06 -7.53
C ASP A 29 3.56 -0.63 -8.16
N GLY A 30 2.64 -1.15 -7.35
CA GLY A 30 1.44 -1.83 -7.86
C GLY A 30 0.63 -0.98 -8.84
N LEU A 31 0.44 0.30 -8.54
CA LEU A 31 -0.35 1.21 -9.38
C LEU A 31 0.40 1.60 -10.66
N SER A 32 1.68 1.96 -10.57
CA SER A 32 2.47 2.28 -11.77
C SER A 32 2.70 1.07 -12.69
N PHE A 33 2.65 -0.15 -12.16
CA PHE A 33 2.75 -1.36 -12.98
C PHE A 33 1.59 -1.48 -13.98
N GLU A 34 0.37 -1.16 -13.55
CA GLU A 34 -0.81 -1.16 -14.42
C GLU A 34 -0.61 -0.21 -15.63
N TYR A 35 -0.10 0.99 -15.37
CA TYR A 35 0.21 1.97 -16.41
C TYR A 35 1.33 1.51 -17.33
N ILE A 36 2.36 0.83 -16.81
CA ILE A 36 3.44 0.26 -17.63
C ILE A 36 2.86 -0.76 -18.61
N VAL A 37 2.01 -1.68 -18.16
CA VAL A 37 1.47 -2.73 -19.03
C VAL A 37 0.48 -2.16 -20.04
N ARG A 38 -0.40 -1.25 -19.64
CA ARG A 38 -1.27 -0.53 -20.57
C ARG A 38 -0.46 0.24 -21.61
N GLY A 39 0.64 0.88 -21.20
CA GLY A 39 1.56 1.57 -22.09
C GLY A 39 2.20 0.64 -23.11
N LEU A 40 2.68 -0.52 -22.67
CA LEU A 40 3.23 -1.55 -23.55
C LEU A 40 2.20 -2.02 -24.59
N HIS A 41 0.94 -2.21 -24.19
CA HIS A 41 -0.12 -2.62 -25.11
C HIS A 41 -0.41 -1.54 -26.16
N VAL A 42 -0.51 -0.26 -25.76
CA VAL A 42 -0.73 0.86 -26.69
C VAL A 42 0.39 0.96 -27.71
N LEU A 43 1.66 0.84 -27.27
CA LEU A 43 2.83 0.86 -28.15
C LEU A 43 2.85 -0.35 -29.10
N TYR A 44 2.46 -1.52 -28.59
CA TYR A 44 2.36 -2.74 -29.41
C TYR A 44 1.33 -2.60 -30.53
N SER A 45 0.21 -1.92 -30.27
CA SER A 45 -0.82 -1.60 -31.28
C SER A 45 -0.41 -0.48 -32.25
N GLY A 46 0.86 -0.03 -32.22
CA GLY A 46 1.38 0.98 -33.15
C GLY A 46 0.96 2.42 -32.83
N ARG A 47 0.43 2.68 -31.62
CA ARG A 47 0.04 4.03 -31.18
C ARG A 47 1.13 4.65 -30.32
N ASN A 48 1.17 5.98 -30.29
CA ASN A 48 2.10 6.73 -29.44
C ASN A 48 1.51 6.95 -28.05
N LEU A 49 2.39 7.04 -27.05
CA LEU A 49 2.04 7.49 -25.70
C LEU A 49 2.29 8.99 -25.55
N PRO A 50 1.48 9.70 -24.73
CA PRO A 50 1.85 11.04 -24.32
C PRO A 50 3.16 11.02 -23.51
N PRO A 51 3.90 12.15 -23.43
CA PRO A 51 5.04 12.25 -22.54
C PRO A 51 4.65 11.95 -21.09
N PRO A 52 5.39 11.09 -20.36
CA PRO A 52 5.02 10.72 -19.00
C PRO A 52 5.29 11.86 -18.01
N THR A 53 4.50 11.91 -16.94
CA THR A 53 4.83 12.74 -15.78
C THR A 53 6.12 12.21 -15.13
N GLN A 54 7.12 13.08 -14.97
CA GLN A 54 8.43 12.69 -14.44
C GLN A 54 8.36 12.38 -12.94
N PHE A 55 8.96 11.27 -12.51
CA PHE A 55 9.08 10.89 -11.09
C PHE A 55 9.75 11.98 -10.22
N ALA A 56 10.60 12.83 -10.80
CA ALA A 56 11.18 13.98 -10.11
C ALA A 56 10.11 14.94 -9.53
N ARG A 57 8.91 15.02 -10.12
CA ARG A 57 7.78 15.79 -9.57
C ARG A 57 7.28 15.22 -8.25
N TYR A 58 7.19 13.89 -8.16
CA TYR A 58 6.86 13.22 -6.90
C TYR A 58 7.93 13.47 -5.84
N MET A 59 9.21 13.34 -6.19
CA MET A 59 10.32 13.62 -5.27
C MET A 59 10.31 15.07 -4.78
N GLN A 60 10.01 16.01 -5.68
CA GLN A 60 9.84 17.42 -5.31
C GLN A 60 8.69 17.56 -4.31
N TYR A 61 7.51 17.03 -4.61
CA TYR A 61 6.36 17.06 -3.71
C TYR A 61 6.69 16.49 -2.31
N ALA A 62 7.27 15.28 -2.27
CA ALA A 62 7.63 14.61 -1.03
C ALA A 62 8.64 15.39 -0.19
N ALA A 63 9.58 16.09 -0.83
CA ALA A 63 10.52 16.96 -0.14
C ALA A 63 9.85 18.20 0.46
N HIS A 64 8.83 18.76 -0.20
CA HIS A 64 8.12 19.94 0.29
C HIS A 64 7.20 19.61 1.47
N SER A 65 6.53 18.46 1.45
CA SER A 65 5.62 18.04 2.53
C SER A 65 6.34 17.46 3.76
N ARG A 66 7.66 17.26 3.69
CA ARG A 66 8.44 16.53 4.70
C ARG A 66 8.38 17.17 6.08
N GLU A 67 8.84 18.41 6.19
CA GLU A 67 8.96 19.12 7.47
C GLU A 67 7.59 19.45 8.08
N GLU A 68 6.61 19.78 7.23
CA GLU A 68 5.22 20.00 7.65
C GLU A 68 4.53 18.72 8.12
N GLY A 69 5.04 17.55 7.72
CA GLY A 69 4.53 16.26 8.14
C GLY A 69 4.83 15.90 9.61
N TYR A 70 5.94 16.37 10.20
CA TYR A 70 6.29 15.96 11.56
C TYR A 70 5.28 16.43 12.63
N PRO A 71 4.81 17.69 12.64
CA PRO A 71 3.76 18.10 13.55
C PRO A 71 2.48 17.27 13.41
N PHE A 72 2.07 16.96 12.17
CA PHE A 72 0.91 16.12 11.91
C PHE A 72 1.09 14.71 12.47
N TRP A 73 2.20 14.04 12.15
CA TRP A 73 2.44 12.67 12.63
C TRP A 73 2.62 12.59 14.14
N ARG A 74 3.20 13.62 14.78
CA ARG A 74 3.25 13.72 16.25
C ARG A 74 1.86 13.82 16.88
N GLU A 75 0.95 14.56 16.25
CA GLU A 75 -0.44 14.64 16.71
C GLU A 75 -1.14 13.28 16.54
N VAL A 76 -1.02 12.67 15.36
CA VAL A 76 -1.64 11.37 15.07
C VAL A 76 -1.13 10.29 16.01
N LEU A 77 0.16 10.27 16.34
CA LEU A 77 0.81 9.21 17.12
C LEU A 77 1.03 9.59 18.59
N GLN A 78 0.36 10.65 19.06
CA GLN A 78 0.56 11.15 20.40
C GLN A 78 0.18 10.08 21.45
N ASN A 79 1.18 9.67 22.24
CA ASN A 79 1.06 8.60 23.24
C ASN A 79 0.58 7.25 22.65
N ALA A 80 0.76 7.02 21.35
CA ALA A 80 0.33 5.79 20.69
C ALA A 80 1.46 4.75 20.76
N PRO A 81 1.37 3.72 21.62
CA PRO A 81 2.38 2.67 21.67
C PRO A 81 2.34 1.83 20.38
N MET A 82 3.49 1.30 19.96
CA MET A 82 3.51 0.37 18.85
C MET A 82 2.73 -0.90 19.23
N THR A 83 1.73 -1.28 18.42
CA THR A 83 1.02 -2.55 18.61
C THR A 83 1.91 -3.69 18.18
N ILE A 84 2.29 -4.50 19.17
CA ILE A 84 3.05 -5.72 18.97
C ILE A 84 2.08 -6.88 18.96
N LEU A 85 1.99 -7.60 17.84
CA LEU A 85 1.46 -8.95 17.87
C LEU A 85 2.54 -9.85 18.45
N HIS A 86 2.21 -10.56 19.54
CA HIS A 86 3.10 -11.59 20.06
C HIS A 86 3.27 -12.66 18.98
N ASP A 87 4.42 -12.67 18.32
CA ASP A 87 4.83 -13.81 17.53
C ASP A 87 5.15 -14.95 18.49
N THR A 88 4.66 -16.15 18.19
CA THR A 88 5.08 -17.40 18.84
C THR A 88 6.59 -17.65 18.74
N ASN A 89 7.31 -16.85 17.93
CA ASN A 89 8.75 -16.92 17.69
C ASN A 89 9.58 -15.81 18.37
N SER A 90 9.05 -15.10 19.37
CA SER A 90 9.78 -14.05 20.09
C SER A 90 11.14 -14.57 20.62
N GLY A 91 12.24 -14.19 19.96
CA GLY A 91 13.61 -14.61 20.30
C GLY A 91 14.46 -15.13 19.13
N MET A 92 13.88 -15.32 17.94
CA MET A 92 14.64 -15.72 16.75
C MET A 92 15.23 -14.50 16.04
N SER A 93 16.51 -14.56 15.68
CA SER A 93 17.14 -13.55 14.83
C SER A 93 16.54 -13.59 13.41
N GLU A 94 16.66 -12.48 12.66
CA GLU A 94 16.19 -12.36 11.28
C GLU A 94 16.78 -13.45 10.34
N GLN A 95 17.92 -14.03 10.73
CA GLN A 95 18.60 -15.14 10.05
C GLN A 95 18.04 -16.53 10.41
N GLU A 96 17.40 -16.65 11.57
CA GLU A 96 16.80 -17.90 12.07
C GLU A 96 15.35 -18.05 11.66
N MET A 97 14.68 -16.96 11.26
CA MET A 97 13.33 -17.03 10.74
C MET A 97 13.28 -17.99 9.53
N PRO A 98 12.48 -19.06 9.58
CA PRO A 98 12.27 -19.88 8.39
C PRO A 98 11.78 -18.97 7.28
N ALA A 99 12.26 -19.18 6.04
CA ALA A 99 11.76 -18.48 4.86
C ALA A 99 10.23 -18.44 4.96
N SER A 100 9.67 -17.24 5.09
CA SER A 100 8.27 -17.07 5.43
C SER A 100 7.45 -17.75 4.34
N LYS A 101 6.85 -18.90 4.67
CA LYS A 101 5.89 -19.52 3.76
C LYS A 101 4.73 -18.58 3.68
N ALA A 102 4.58 -17.92 2.53
CA ALA A 102 3.41 -17.11 2.25
C ALA A 102 2.18 -18.03 2.30
N VAL A 103 1.40 -17.94 3.38
CA VAL A 103 0.10 -18.60 3.47
C VAL A 103 -0.89 -17.69 2.77
N HIS A 104 -1.51 -18.20 1.71
CA HIS A 104 -2.60 -17.50 1.04
C HIS A 104 -3.94 -18.02 1.58
N LEU A 105 -4.68 -17.12 2.24
CA LEU A 105 -6.07 -17.35 2.63
C LEU A 105 -6.94 -16.35 1.85
N SER A 106 -8.03 -16.85 1.28
CA SER A 106 -9.00 -16.03 0.56
C SER A 106 -10.37 -16.29 1.13
N GLU A 107 -11.06 -15.23 1.54
CA GLU A 107 -12.39 -15.29 2.11
C GLU A 107 -13.23 -14.13 1.54
N VAL A 108 -14.49 -14.43 1.20
CA VAL A 108 -15.44 -13.43 0.74
C VAL A 108 -16.23 -12.92 1.94
N VAL A 109 -16.06 -11.64 2.27
CA VAL A 109 -16.74 -11.01 3.40
C VAL A 109 -17.73 -9.99 2.89
N ASN A 110 -18.99 -10.09 3.36
CA ASN A 110 -20.01 -9.09 3.08
C ASN A 110 -19.81 -7.86 3.96
N VAL A 111 -19.65 -6.69 3.35
CA VAL A 111 -19.59 -5.45 4.11
C VAL A 111 -21.00 -5.08 4.58
N PRO A 112 -21.25 -4.88 5.89
CA PRO A 112 -22.56 -4.54 6.38
C PRO A 112 -23.08 -3.26 5.74
N ALA A 113 -24.26 -3.29 5.12
CA ALA A 113 -24.84 -2.12 4.47
C ALA A 113 -24.93 -0.92 5.45
N GLN A 114 -25.15 -1.18 6.74
CA GLN A 114 -25.17 -0.18 7.82
C GLN A 114 -23.87 0.61 7.95
N ALA A 115 -22.72 0.00 7.66
CA ALA A 115 -21.41 0.63 7.75
C ALA A 115 -21.17 1.63 6.61
N ILE A 116 -21.83 1.41 5.46
CA ILE A 116 -21.69 2.23 4.23
C ILE A 116 -22.93 3.12 4.01
N ARG A 117 -24.04 2.88 4.73
CA ARG A 117 -25.33 3.57 4.55
C ARG A 117 -25.24 5.09 4.69
N ASN A 118 -24.30 5.59 5.48
CA ASN A 118 -23.95 7.00 5.51
C ASN A 118 -23.02 7.27 4.30
N SER A 119 -23.47 8.10 3.35
CA SER A 119 -22.83 8.38 2.04
C SER A 119 -21.37 8.87 2.06
N THR A 120 -20.76 8.95 3.24
CA THR A 120 -19.40 9.44 3.47
C THR A 120 -18.41 8.34 3.86
N ASN A 121 -18.85 7.09 4.07
CA ASN A 121 -17.97 5.98 4.43
C ASN A 121 -17.57 5.15 3.20
N THR A 122 -16.28 4.86 3.07
CA THR A 122 -15.76 3.97 2.01
C THR A 122 -15.60 2.54 2.54
N GLN A 123 -15.63 1.55 1.65
CA GLN A 123 -15.29 0.17 2.00
C GLN A 123 -13.87 0.06 2.58
N ALA A 124 -12.92 0.86 2.09
CA ALA A 124 -11.56 0.93 2.62
C ALA A 124 -11.55 1.38 4.10
N THR A 125 -12.32 2.41 4.46
CA THR A 125 -12.44 2.87 5.85
C THR A 125 -13.07 1.80 6.73
N VAL A 126 -14.12 1.13 6.26
CA VAL A 126 -14.77 0.04 7.01
C VAL A 126 -13.80 -1.12 7.22
N PHE A 127 -13.03 -1.48 6.20
CA PHE A 127 -11.98 -2.50 6.29
C PHE A 127 -10.91 -2.15 7.32
N ASN A 128 -10.34 -0.94 7.27
CA ASN A 128 -9.37 -0.49 8.27
C ASN A 128 -9.95 -0.48 9.69
N THR A 129 -11.23 -0.13 9.83
CA THR A 129 -11.93 -0.19 11.13
C THR A 129 -12.04 -1.63 11.62
N ALA A 130 -12.40 -2.58 10.75
CA ALA A 130 -12.43 -4.00 11.10
C ALA A 130 -11.04 -4.50 11.54
N CYS A 131 -9.97 -4.11 10.84
CA CYS A 131 -8.59 -4.44 11.24
C CYS A 131 -8.25 -3.90 12.63
N ALA A 132 -8.60 -2.64 12.92
CA ALA A 132 -8.41 -2.05 14.25
C ALA A 132 -9.16 -2.81 15.35
N LEU A 133 -10.42 -3.20 15.10
CA LEU A 133 -11.22 -3.98 16.05
C LEU A 133 -10.62 -5.37 16.30
N VAL A 134 -10.13 -6.03 15.26
CA VAL A 134 -9.45 -7.33 15.39
C VAL A 134 -8.17 -7.18 16.21
N LEU A 135 -7.33 -6.20 15.88
CA LEU A 135 -6.10 -5.90 16.62
C LEU A 135 -6.38 -5.62 18.10
N ALA A 136 -7.39 -4.82 18.39
CA ALA A 136 -7.76 -4.51 19.76
C ALA A 136 -8.19 -5.77 20.53
N LYS A 137 -8.93 -6.66 19.86
CA LYS A 137 -9.33 -7.95 20.44
C LYS A 137 -8.15 -8.90 20.66
N GLU A 138 -7.26 -9.04 19.68
CA GLU A 138 -6.12 -9.98 19.75
C GLU A 138 -5.06 -9.53 20.75
N THR A 139 -4.87 -8.22 20.92
CA THR A 139 -3.87 -7.67 21.84
C THR A 139 -4.43 -7.31 23.22
N GLY A 140 -5.75 -7.25 23.36
CA GLY A 140 -6.40 -6.72 24.57
C GLY A 140 -6.20 -5.22 24.78
N SER A 141 -5.60 -4.50 23.83
CA SER A 141 -5.41 -3.04 23.88
C SER A 141 -6.55 -2.31 23.19
N GLN A 142 -7.01 -1.21 23.79
CA GLN A 142 -7.95 -0.29 23.12
C GLN A 142 -7.24 0.75 22.26
N ASP A 143 -5.93 0.90 22.37
CA ASP A 143 -5.12 1.82 21.58
C ASP A 143 -4.21 0.99 20.67
N VAL A 144 -4.49 1.01 19.36
CA VAL A 144 -3.79 0.17 18.38
C VAL A 144 -3.24 0.97 17.22
N VAL A 145 -2.03 0.62 16.79
CA VAL A 145 -1.31 1.18 15.65
C VAL A 145 -0.92 0.09 14.67
N PHE A 146 -1.26 0.26 13.40
CA PHE A 146 -0.88 -0.65 12.32
C PHE A 146 -0.51 0.13 11.06
N GLY A 147 0.22 -0.51 10.15
CA GLY A 147 0.56 0.11 8.87
C GLY A 147 -0.59 0.00 7.87
N ARG A 148 -0.80 1.05 7.11
CA ARG A 148 -1.62 1.04 5.89
C ARG A 148 -0.73 1.32 4.70
N ILE A 149 -0.78 0.44 3.71
CA ILE A 149 -0.14 0.67 2.41
C ILE A 149 -0.96 1.70 1.64
N VAL A 150 -0.31 2.79 1.24
CA VAL A 150 -0.90 3.89 0.47
C VAL A 150 -0.16 4.04 -0.86
N SER A 151 -0.87 4.50 -1.89
CA SER A 151 -0.26 4.75 -3.21
C SER A 151 0.77 5.88 -3.23
N GLY A 152 0.76 6.75 -2.22
CA GLY A 152 1.57 7.98 -2.11
C GLY A 152 1.19 9.09 -3.08
N ARG A 153 0.13 8.90 -3.90
CA ARG A 153 -0.24 9.84 -4.97
C ARG A 153 -1.49 10.67 -4.66
N GLN A 154 -2.21 10.36 -3.59
CA GLN A 154 -3.52 10.98 -3.33
C GLN A 154 -3.42 12.47 -2.99
N GLY A 155 -2.30 12.91 -2.40
CA GLY A 155 -2.02 14.33 -2.15
C GLY A 155 -1.47 15.10 -3.35
N LEU A 156 -1.19 14.44 -4.48
CA LEU A 156 -0.70 15.09 -5.70
C LEU A 156 -1.84 15.70 -6.51
N PRO A 157 -1.56 16.75 -7.33
CA PRO A 157 -2.49 17.16 -8.39
C PRO A 157 -2.91 15.98 -9.25
N VAL A 158 -4.19 15.93 -9.66
CA VAL A 158 -4.78 14.83 -10.45
C VAL A 158 -3.94 14.51 -11.71
N ILE A 159 -3.41 15.54 -12.37
CA ILE A 159 -2.57 15.41 -13.57
C ILE A 159 -1.22 14.70 -13.33
N TRP A 160 -0.83 14.46 -12.07
CA TRP A 160 0.41 13.78 -11.68
C TRP A 160 0.16 12.42 -11.01
N GLN A 161 -1.09 11.99 -10.90
CA GLN A 161 -1.42 10.70 -10.28
C GLN A 161 -1.05 9.51 -11.18
N ASP A 162 -0.65 9.77 -12.43
CA ASP A 162 -0.14 8.77 -13.38
C ASP A 162 1.39 8.58 -13.32
N ILE A 163 2.08 9.22 -12.36
CA ILE A 163 3.53 9.10 -12.20
C ILE A 163 3.95 7.63 -12.07
N ILE A 164 4.88 7.23 -12.93
CA ILE A 164 5.56 5.94 -12.89
C ILE A 164 6.73 6.00 -11.91
N GLY A 165 6.70 5.15 -10.89
CA GLY A 165 7.76 5.06 -9.89
C GLY A 165 7.29 4.41 -8.59
N PRO A 166 8.22 4.17 -7.65
CA PRO A 166 7.92 3.58 -6.35
C PRO A 166 7.34 4.64 -5.39
N CYS A 167 6.11 5.09 -5.62
CA CYS A 167 5.46 6.09 -4.74
C CYS A 167 4.75 5.45 -3.55
N THR A 168 4.52 4.13 -3.58
CA THR A 168 3.86 3.41 -2.49
C THR A 168 4.63 3.55 -1.17
N ASN A 169 3.89 3.73 -0.08
CA ASN A 169 4.45 3.87 1.26
C ASN A 169 3.58 3.15 2.30
N ALA A 170 4.16 2.82 3.46
CA ALA A 170 3.43 2.32 4.62
C ALA A 170 3.33 3.45 5.65
N VAL A 171 2.11 3.88 5.94
CA VAL A 171 1.86 4.96 6.91
C VAL A 171 1.06 4.44 8.10
N PRO A 172 1.30 4.95 9.31
CA PRO A 172 0.61 4.45 10.48
C PRO A 172 -0.87 4.87 10.48
N VAL A 173 -1.70 3.94 10.93
CA VAL A 173 -3.08 4.15 11.35
C VAL A 173 -3.11 3.95 12.85
N HIS A 174 -3.59 4.93 13.58
CA HIS A 174 -3.74 4.88 15.03
C HIS A 174 -5.22 4.92 15.35
N ALA A 175 -5.72 3.87 15.98
CA ALA A 175 -7.13 3.69 16.29
C ALA A 175 -7.31 3.54 17.80
N ARG A 176 -8.17 4.38 18.36
CA ARG A 176 -8.70 4.20 19.72
C ARG A 176 -10.06 3.52 19.63
N VAL A 177 -10.10 2.29 20.11
CA VAL A 177 -11.26 1.41 20.14
C VAL A 177 -11.93 1.53 21.51
N ASP A 178 -12.36 2.75 21.87
CA ASP A 178 -13.13 3.00 23.10
C ASP A 178 -14.65 2.82 22.89
N ASP A 179 -15.31 2.31 23.94
CA ASP A 179 -16.74 2.45 24.22
C ASP A 179 -17.79 1.85 23.27
N GLY A 180 -17.42 0.93 22.37
CA GLY A 180 -18.40 0.07 21.71
C GLY A 180 -19.29 0.75 20.66
N ASN A 181 -18.87 1.92 20.13
CA ASN A 181 -19.54 2.57 18.99
C ASN A 181 -18.68 2.50 17.70
N PRO A 182 -18.90 1.48 16.84
CA PRO A 182 -18.17 1.34 15.58
C PRO A 182 -18.26 2.54 14.65
N GLN A 183 -19.35 3.33 14.70
CA GLN A 183 -19.52 4.49 13.82
C GLN A 183 -18.56 5.63 14.18
N ARG A 184 -18.21 5.77 15.47
CA ARG A 184 -17.20 6.72 15.93
C ARG A 184 -15.83 6.33 15.36
N ILE A 185 -15.45 5.08 15.49
CA ILE A 185 -14.15 4.57 15.00
C ILE A 185 -14.05 4.75 13.47
N ILE A 186 -15.11 4.42 12.73
CA ILE A 186 -15.15 4.62 11.27
C ILE A 186 -14.94 6.09 10.91
N ARG A 187 -15.63 7.01 11.60
CA ARG A 187 -15.49 8.45 11.36
C ARG A 187 -14.07 8.92 11.69
N ASP A 188 -13.54 8.56 12.85
CA ASP A 188 -12.25 9.03 13.32
C ASP A 188 -11.12 8.51 12.40
N LEU A 189 -11.21 7.25 11.93
CA LEU A 189 -10.26 6.69 10.95
C LEU A 189 -10.40 7.29 9.55
N ARG A 190 -11.62 7.65 9.12
CA ARG A 190 -11.83 8.37 7.87
C ARG A 190 -11.21 9.76 7.93
N ASP A 191 -11.46 10.48 9.02
CA ASP A 191 -10.98 11.85 9.19
C ASP A 191 -9.45 11.85 9.30
N GLN A 192 -8.86 10.87 10.00
CA GLN A 192 -7.42 10.63 9.97
C GLN A 192 -6.92 10.37 8.56
N TYR A 193 -7.54 9.47 7.78
CA TYR A 193 -7.13 9.19 6.40
C TYR A 193 -7.07 10.45 5.53
N LEU A 194 -8.13 11.27 5.56
CA LEU A 194 -8.19 12.49 4.76
C LEU A 194 -7.11 13.49 5.16
N ARG A 195 -6.80 13.60 6.46
CA ARG A 195 -5.72 14.47 6.96
C ARG A 195 -4.33 13.92 6.66
N THR A 196 -4.19 12.60 6.49
CA THR A 196 -2.92 11.94 6.13
C THR A 196 -2.52 12.20 4.69
N LEU A 197 -3.46 12.43 3.76
CA LEU A 197 -3.19 12.53 2.31
C LEU A 197 -2.00 13.43 1.93
N PRO A 198 -1.82 14.64 2.51
CA PRO A 198 -0.69 15.52 2.16
C PRO A 198 0.68 15.00 2.66
N PHE A 199 0.68 14.08 3.60
CA PHE A 199 1.86 13.60 4.33
C PHE A 199 2.13 12.11 4.12
N GLU A 200 1.46 11.49 3.14
CA GLU A 200 1.62 10.06 2.79
C GLU A 200 3.02 9.70 2.31
N SER A 201 3.83 10.68 1.89
CA SER A 201 5.19 10.47 1.40
C SER A 201 6.24 10.30 2.50
N LEU A 202 5.89 10.58 3.77
CA LEU A 202 6.83 10.49 4.88
C LEU A 202 7.06 9.02 5.26
N GLY A 203 8.31 8.57 5.19
CA GLY A 203 8.66 7.16 5.40
C GLY A 203 8.58 6.73 6.87
N PHE A 204 8.37 5.42 7.09
CA PHE A 204 8.30 4.82 8.43
C PHE A 204 9.46 5.23 9.36
N GLU A 205 10.70 5.06 8.92
CA GLU A 205 11.90 5.39 9.72
C GLU A 205 11.96 6.86 10.12
N GLU A 206 11.45 7.74 9.26
CA GLU A 206 11.41 9.16 9.52
C GLU A 206 10.30 9.55 10.50
N ILE A 207 9.12 8.93 10.37
CA ILE A 207 8.03 9.07 11.33
C ILE A 207 8.47 8.56 12.70
N LYS A 208 9.05 7.35 12.76
CA LYS A 208 9.55 6.76 14.01
C LYS A 208 10.54 7.69 14.71
N ARG A 209 11.59 8.11 14.00
CA ARG A 209 12.68 8.91 14.56
C ARG A 209 12.24 10.29 15.04
N ASN A 210 11.33 10.96 14.32
CA ASN A 210 11.01 12.36 14.58
C ASN A 210 9.66 12.58 15.28
N CYS A 211 8.80 11.56 15.33
CA CYS A 211 7.40 11.72 15.73
C CYS A 211 6.92 10.75 16.81
N THR A 212 7.75 9.81 17.26
CA THR A 212 7.35 8.79 18.22
C THR A 212 8.45 8.53 19.25
N ASP A 213 8.06 7.93 20.38
CA ASP A 213 8.99 7.35 21.37
C ASP A 213 9.04 5.82 21.24
N TRP A 214 8.82 5.27 20.04
CA TRP A 214 8.86 3.82 19.82
C TRP A 214 10.27 3.27 20.03
N PRO A 215 10.42 2.02 20.53
CA PRO A 215 11.72 1.40 20.74
C PRO A 215 12.60 1.39 19.49
N GLU A 216 13.92 1.52 19.65
CA GLU A 216 14.87 1.53 18.53
C GLU A 216 14.81 0.23 17.71
N GLU A 217 14.46 -0.88 18.33
CA GLU A 217 14.32 -2.20 17.70
C GLU A 217 13.07 -2.31 16.80
N THR A 218 12.16 -1.32 16.86
CA THR A 218 10.96 -1.28 16.03
C THR A 218 11.33 -0.94 14.58
N THR A 219 11.52 -1.94 13.72
CA THR A 219 11.94 -1.73 12.32
C THR A 219 10.78 -1.72 11.32
N ASN A 220 9.59 -2.17 11.74
CA ASN A 220 8.39 -2.18 10.91
C ASN A 220 7.11 -2.28 11.77
N PHE A 221 5.96 -2.09 11.15
CA PHE A 221 4.67 -2.44 11.73
C PHE A 221 4.53 -3.96 11.86
N SER A 222 4.01 -4.45 13.00
CA SER A 222 3.67 -5.88 13.15
C SER A 222 2.58 -6.34 12.17
N ILE A 223 1.68 -5.43 11.77
CA ILE A 223 0.70 -5.65 10.71
C ILE A 223 0.73 -4.47 9.74
N CYS A 224 0.79 -4.77 8.45
CA CYS A 224 0.46 -3.84 7.38
C CYS A 224 -0.76 -4.35 6.61
N VAL A 225 -1.74 -3.48 6.37
CA VAL A 225 -2.93 -3.80 5.59
C VAL A 225 -2.96 -2.97 4.32
N THR A 226 -3.53 -3.55 3.26
CA THR A 226 -3.82 -2.83 2.03
C THR A 226 -5.27 -3.06 1.61
N TYR A 227 -5.88 -2.05 1.01
CA TYR A 227 -7.18 -2.14 0.38
C TYR A 227 -7.06 -1.64 -1.06
N HIS A 228 -7.36 -2.50 -2.02
CA HIS A 228 -7.35 -2.16 -3.44
C HIS A 228 -8.72 -2.48 -4.05
N ASN A 229 -9.18 -1.61 -4.95
CA ASN A 229 -10.41 -1.81 -5.72
C ASN A 229 -10.12 -2.00 -7.22
N PHE A 230 -8.97 -2.60 -7.53
CA PHE A 230 -8.55 -2.92 -8.88
C PHE A 230 -8.19 -4.41 -8.97
N GLU A 231 -8.29 -4.98 -10.16
CA GLU A 231 -8.05 -6.41 -10.38
C GLU A 231 -6.58 -6.78 -10.18
N TYR A 232 -6.32 -7.87 -9.47
CA TYR A 232 -4.97 -8.42 -9.27
C TYR A 232 -4.33 -8.93 -10.57
N HIS A 233 -5.16 -9.18 -11.59
CA HIS A 233 -4.77 -9.57 -12.94
C HIS A 233 -5.36 -8.55 -13.92
N PRO A 234 -4.78 -7.34 -14.04
CA PRO A 234 -5.40 -6.32 -14.87
C PRO A 234 -5.47 -6.81 -16.31
N GLU A 235 -6.65 -6.78 -16.88
CA GLU A 235 -6.85 -7.06 -18.29
C GLU A 235 -6.69 -5.76 -19.08
N SER A 236 -5.97 -5.81 -20.18
CA SER A 236 -5.91 -4.70 -21.12
C SER A 236 -6.59 -5.10 -22.42
N GLU A 237 -7.61 -4.35 -22.81
CA GLU A 237 -8.27 -4.51 -24.10
C GLU A 237 -7.98 -3.31 -25.00
N VAL A 238 -7.40 -3.57 -26.17
CA VAL A 238 -7.17 -2.60 -27.23
C VAL A 238 -7.53 -3.27 -28.55
N ASP A 239 -8.40 -2.63 -29.35
CA ASP A 239 -8.78 -3.09 -30.69
C ASP A 239 -9.25 -4.56 -30.72
N ASN A 240 -10.10 -4.95 -29.75
CA ASN A 240 -10.59 -6.32 -29.51
C ASN A 240 -9.49 -7.36 -29.22
N GLN A 241 -8.26 -6.94 -28.97
CA GLN A 241 -7.20 -7.80 -28.44
C GLN A 241 -7.16 -7.66 -26.93
N LYS A 242 -7.33 -8.80 -26.25
CA LYS A 242 -7.30 -8.89 -24.80
C LYS A 242 -5.96 -9.45 -24.35
N VAL A 243 -5.28 -8.72 -23.48
CA VAL A 243 -4.06 -9.16 -22.80
C VAL A 243 -4.41 -9.37 -21.33
N GLU A 244 -4.33 -10.61 -20.87
CA GLU A 244 -4.48 -10.97 -19.46
C GLU A 244 -3.11 -10.97 -18.79
N MET A 245 -3.02 -10.29 -17.65
CA MET A 245 -1.76 -10.13 -16.94
C MET A 245 -1.66 -11.14 -15.79
N GLY A 246 -0.71 -12.06 -15.90
CA GLY A 246 -0.35 -12.98 -14.82
C GLY A 246 0.90 -12.52 -14.09
N VAL A 247 0.90 -12.54 -12.76
CA VAL A 247 2.13 -12.39 -11.97
C VAL A 247 2.75 -13.76 -11.78
N LEU A 248 3.96 -13.97 -12.30
CA LEU A 248 4.80 -15.12 -11.94
C LEU A 248 5.45 -14.84 -10.58
N ALA A 249 4.63 -14.73 -9.54
CA ALA A 249 5.15 -14.70 -8.19
C ALA A 249 5.72 -16.10 -7.93
N LYS A 250 7.02 -16.17 -7.66
CA LYS A 250 7.60 -17.34 -7.00
C LYS A 250 6.98 -17.39 -5.60
N TYR A 251 5.87 -18.09 -5.45
CA TYR A 251 5.49 -18.65 -4.16
C TYR A 251 6.53 -19.75 -3.88
N VAL A 252 7.62 -19.38 -3.21
CA VAL A 252 8.59 -20.32 -2.64
C VAL A 252 8.37 -20.32 -1.14
#